data_AF-A0A6B3G4M0-F1
#
_entry.id   AF-A0A6B3G4M0-F1
#
_cell.length_a   1.000
_cell.length_b   1.000
_cell.length_c   1.000
_cell.angle_alpha   90.00
_cell.angle_beta   90.00
_cell.angle_gamma   90.00
#
_symmetry.space_group_name_H-M   'P 1'
#
loop_
_entity.id
_entity.type
_entity.pdbx_description
1 polymer ?
#
loop_
_entity_poly.entity_id
_entity_poly.type
_entity_poly.pdbx_seq_one_letter_code
_entity_poly.pdbx_strand_id
1 'polypeptide(L)'
;GPTGVGKTELAKTLAELLFGQDDRMIRFDMSEFQEKHTVARLVGAPPGYVGYDEAGQLTEKVRRNPYSVVLFDEVEKAHPDVFNTLLQILDDGRLTDGQGRTVDFRHCVVIMTSNIGAHRILAHEGDA
;
A
#
# COMPACT_ATOMS: atom_id res chain seq x y z
N GLY A 1 1.82 -14.77 -5.65
CA GLY A 1 1.00 -16.01 -5.80
C GLY A 1 -0.07 -15.80 -6.86
N PRO A 2 -0.64 -16.85 -7.45
CA PRO A 2 -1.75 -16.73 -8.42
C PRO A 2 -2.95 -15.93 -7.88
N THR A 3 -3.83 -15.46 -8.76
CA THR A 3 -5.10 -14.84 -8.35
C THR A 3 -5.99 -15.87 -7.64
N GLY A 4 -6.86 -15.42 -6.74
CA GLY A 4 -7.80 -16.29 -6.03
C GLY A 4 -7.23 -17.13 -4.87
N VAL A 5 -5.91 -17.11 -4.62
CA VAL A 5 -5.28 -17.90 -3.54
C VAL A 5 -5.40 -17.31 -2.13
N GLY A 6 -6.22 -16.28 -1.93
CA GLY A 6 -6.47 -15.70 -0.59
C GLY A 6 -5.49 -14.63 -0.11
N LYS A 7 -4.66 -14.03 -0.98
CA LYS A 7 -3.70 -12.97 -0.58
C LYS A 7 -4.37 -11.79 0.13
N THR A 8 -5.47 -11.29 -0.41
CA THR A 8 -6.25 -10.19 0.18
C THR A 8 -7.02 -10.65 1.41
N GLU A 9 -7.45 -11.92 1.44
CA GLU A 9 -8.20 -12.48 2.57
C GLU A 9 -7.31 -12.57 3.81
N LEU A 10 -6.05 -12.99 3.65
CA LEU A 10 -5.04 -12.97 4.71
C LEU A 10 -4.90 -11.58 5.34
N ALA A 11 -4.89 -10.51 4.54
CA ALA A 11 -4.77 -9.14 5.04
C ALA A 11 -6.00 -8.72 5.86
N LYS A 12 -7.21 -9.08 5.41
CA LYS A 12 -8.46 -8.82 6.15
C LYS A 12 -8.48 -9.58 7.48
N THR A 13 -8.17 -10.87 7.46
CA THR A 13 -8.12 -11.70 8.67
C THR A 13 -7.08 -11.15 9.65
N LEU A 14 -5.93 -10.66 9.16
CA LEU A 14 -4.94 -10.04 10.03
C LEU A 14 -5.43 -8.74 10.66
N ALA A 15 -6.22 -7.93 9.94
CA ALA A 15 -6.82 -6.72 10.48
C ALA A 15 -7.81 -7.04 11.61
N GLU A 16 -8.67 -8.04 11.42
CA GLU A 16 -9.59 -8.51 12.44
C GLU A 16 -8.85 -9.07 13.67
N LEU A 17 -7.82 -9.91 13.46
CA LEU A 17 -7.08 -10.55 14.55
C LEU A 17 -6.25 -9.57 15.39
N LEU A 18 -5.62 -8.57 14.76
CA LEU A 18 -4.73 -7.63 15.45
C LEU A 18 -5.46 -6.39 15.98
N PHE A 19 -6.49 -5.94 15.27
CA PHE A 19 -7.14 -4.64 15.52
C PHE A 19 -8.64 -4.76 15.79
N GLY A 20 -9.19 -5.98 15.81
CA GLY A 20 -10.54 -6.31 16.26
C GLY A 20 -11.64 -6.12 15.22
N GLN A 21 -11.35 -5.56 14.04
CA GLN A 21 -12.30 -5.30 12.97
C GLN A 21 -11.61 -5.41 11.62
N ASP A 22 -12.30 -5.96 10.61
CA ASP A 22 -11.77 -6.11 9.24
C ASP A 22 -11.64 -4.76 8.51
N ASP A 23 -12.47 -3.78 8.85
CA ASP A 23 -12.44 -2.40 8.35
C ASP A 23 -11.17 -1.62 8.77
N ARG A 24 -10.34 -2.20 9.64
CA ARG A 24 -8.97 -1.75 9.95
C ARG A 24 -7.99 -2.04 8.82
N MET A 25 -8.42 -2.71 7.75
CA MET A 25 -7.66 -2.83 6.53
C MET A 25 -7.82 -1.58 5.65
N ILE A 26 -6.73 -0.86 5.44
CA ILE A 26 -6.62 0.21 4.44
C ILE A 26 -6.05 -0.41 3.16
N ARG A 27 -6.86 -0.49 2.10
CA ARG A 27 -6.44 -1.07 0.82
C ARG A 27 -6.21 0.00 -0.24
N PHE A 28 -5.12 -0.17 -0.99
CA PHE A 28 -4.81 0.56 -2.20
C PHE A 28 -4.56 -0.43 -3.35
N ASP A 29 -5.28 -0.26 -4.46
CA ASP A 29 -5.04 -0.99 -5.70
C ASP A 29 -3.96 -0.25 -6.49
N MET A 30 -2.79 -0.88 -6.64
CA MET A 30 -1.65 -0.25 -7.32
C MET A 30 -1.85 -0.08 -8.82
N SER A 31 -2.87 -0.72 -9.41
CA SER A 31 -3.28 -0.44 -10.79
C SER A 31 -3.82 0.98 -10.97
N GLU A 32 -4.35 1.63 -9.94
CA GLU A 32 -4.76 3.04 -9.99
C GLU A 32 -3.57 4.03 -9.97
N PHE A 33 -2.38 3.55 -9.61
CA PHE A 33 -1.17 4.34 -9.40
C PHE A 33 -0.11 4.11 -10.48
N GLN A 34 -0.54 3.78 -11.70
CA GLN A 34 0.34 3.54 -12.86
C GLN A 34 1.00 4.80 -13.43
N GLU A 35 0.44 5.98 -13.16
CA GLU A 35 0.91 7.23 -13.72
C GLU A 35 1.45 8.19 -12.66
N LYS A 36 2.45 9.00 -13.02
CA LYS A 36 3.08 9.94 -12.09
C LYS A 36 2.09 10.88 -11.39
N HIS A 37 1.05 11.32 -12.11
CA HIS A 37 0.04 12.22 -11.56
C HIS A 37 -0.88 11.51 -10.53
N THR A 38 -1.10 10.20 -10.66
CA THR A 38 -1.87 9.44 -9.66
C THR A 38 -1.01 9.10 -8.45
N VAL A 39 0.30 8.89 -8.60
CA VAL A 39 1.23 8.78 -7.47
C VAL A 39 1.18 10.02 -6.58
N ALA A 40 1.11 11.23 -7.16
CA ALA A 40 0.98 12.46 -6.39
C ALA A 40 -0.27 12.49 -5.52
N ARG A 41 -1.37 11.82 -5.92
CA ARG A 41 -2.57 11.69 -5.08
C ARG A 41 -2.38 10.73 -3.90
N LEU A 42 -1.51 9.73 -4.04
CA LEU A 42 -1.21 8.77 -2.96
C LEU A 42 -0.50 9.45 -1.79
N VAL A 43 0.50 10.28 -2.09
CA VAL A 43 1.43 10.85 -1.09
C VAL A 43 1.33 12.36 -0.92
N GLY A 44 0.54 13.05 -1.73
CA GLY A 44 0.45 14.50 -1.79
C GLY A 44 1.39 15.07 -2.86
N ALA A 45 0.92 16.06 -3.60
CA ALA A 45 1.74 16.71 -4.61
C ALA A 45 2.75 17.68 -3.93
N PRO A 46 3.95 17.88 -4.50
CA PRO A 46 4.89 18.89 -4.01
C PRO A 46 4.43 20.33 -4.33
N PRO A 47 4.99 21.36 -3.67
CA PRO A 47 4.67 22.76 -3.94
C PRO A 47 4.78 23.12 -5.43
N GLY A 48 3.75 23.75 -5.98
CA GLY A 48 3.71 24.16 -7.39
C GLY A 48 3.10 23.15 -8.36
N TYR A 49 2.61 22.01 -7.87
CA TYR A 49 1.87 21.01 -8.67
C TYR A 49 0.36 21.03 -8.36
N VAL A 50 -0.45 20.61 -9.32
CA VAL A 50 -1.90 20.43 -9.11
C VAL A 50 -2.13 19.39 -8.02
N GLY A 51 -2.97 19.70 -7.04
CA GLY A 51 -3.23 18.85 -5.87
C GLY A 51 -2.26 19.07 -4.70
N TYR A 52 -1.45 20.14 -4.70
CA TYR A 52 -0.56 20.48 -3.58
C TYR A 52 -1.32 20.71 -2.25
N ASP A 53 -2.48 21.35 -2.33
CA ASP A 53 -3.32 21.60 -1.15
C ASP A 53 -4.07 20.33 -0.69
N GLU A 54 -4.01 19.25 -1.48
CA GLU A 54 -4.61 17.98 -1.12
C GLU A 54 -3.64 17.11 -0.32
N ALA A 55 -4.16 16.57 0.76
CA ALA A 55 -3.45 15.62 1.58
C ALA A 55 -3.31 14.27 0.86
N GLY A 56 -2.13 13.65 0.97
CA GLY A 56 -1.89 12.32 0.42
C GLY A 56 -2.91 11.31 0.97
N GLN A 57 -3.54 10.53 0.08
CA GLN A 57 -4.53 9.55 0.50
C GLN A 57 -3.96 8.54 1.51
N LEU A 58 -2.71 8.12 1.31
CA LEU A 58 -2.01 7.20 2.19
C LEU A 58 -1.77 7.81 3.58
N THR A 59 -1.18 9.01 3.62
CA THR A 59 -0.88 9.68 4.87
C THR A 59 -2.16 10.04 5.63
N GLU A 60 -3.22 10.51 4.97
CA GLU A 60 -4.49 10.80 5.64
C GLU A 60 -5.19 9.56 6.20
N LYS A 61 -5.26 8.46 5.43
CA LYS A 61 -5.93 7.24 5.88
C LYS A 61 -5.22 6.65 7.11
N VAL A 62 -3.89 6.62 7.10
CA VAL A 62 -3.09 6.11 8.24
C VAL A 62 -3.13 7.08 9.42
N ARG A 63 -3.07 8.40 9.19
CA ARG A 63 -3.21 9.39 10.27
C ARG A 63 -4.54 9.27 11.01
N ARG A 64 -5.63 8.96 10.29
CA ARG A 64 -6.95 8.73 10.88
C ARG A 64 -7.09 7.36 11.53
N ASN A 65 -6.35 6.35 11.05
CA ASN A 65 -6.40 4.98 11.54
C ASN A 65 -4.98 4.39 11.69
N PRO A 66 -4.22 4.79 12.73
CA PRO A 66 -2.80 4.42 12.87
C PRO A 66 -2.56 2.95 13.23
N TYR A 67 -3.56 2.29 13.81
CA TYR A 67 -3.58 0.85 14.10
C TYR A 67 -4.35 0.15 12.98
N SER A 68 -3.63 -0.26 11.93
CA SER A 68 -4.27 -0.74 10.70
C SER A 68 -3.39 -1.73 9.95
N VAL A 69 -4.01 -2.52 9.07
CA VAL A 69 -3.30 -3.26 8.03
C VAL A 69 -3.34 -2.43 6.76
N VAL A 70 -2.18 -2.02 6.25
CA VAL A 70 -2.08 -1.28 4.99
C VAL A 70 -1.72 -2.24 3.88
N LEU A 71 -2.67 -2.51 2.99
CA LEU A 71 -2.54 -3.42 1.86
C LEU A 71 -2.28 -2.65 0.56
N PHE A 72 -1.11 -2.85 -0.02
CA PHE A 72 -0.75 -2.45 -1.39
C PHE A 72 -0.94 -3.66 -2.32
N ASP A 73 -2.07 -3.70 -3.01
CA ASP A 73 -2.44 -4.83 -3.86
C ASP A 73 -1.88 -4.65 -5.28
N GLU A 74 -1.43 -5.75 -5.91
CA GLU A 74 -0.85 -5.75 -7.26
C GLU A 74 0.32 -4.77 -7.45
N VAL A 75 1.26 -4.75 -6.51
CA VAL A 75 2.35 -3.75 -6.46
C VAL A 75 3.22 -3.70 -7.72
N GLU A 76 3.23 -4.76 -8.52
CA GLU A 76 3.88 -4.78 -9.84
C GLU A 76 3.28 -3.83 -10.87
N LYS A 77 2.04 -3.38 -10.66
CA LYS A 77 1.35 -2.43 -11.53
C LYS A 77 1.63 -0.99 -11.16
N ALA A 78 2.17 -0.73 -9.98
CA ALA A 78 2.48 0.62 -9.53
C ALA A 78 3.51 1.30 -10.45
N HIS A 79 3.38 2.62 -10.59
CA HIS A 79 4.47 3.43 -11.12
C HIS A 79 5.72 3.30 -10.23
N PRO A 80 6.94 3.28 -10.80
CA PRO A 80 8.18 3.13 -10.03
C PRO A 80 8.35 4.11 -8.86
N ASP A 81 7.85 5.34 -9.00
CA ASP A 81 7.91 6.36 -7.94
C ASP A 81 7.18 5.96 -6.64
N VAL A 82 6.20 5.03 -6.69
CA VAL A 82 5.54 4.49 -5.49
C VAL A 82 6.54 3.75 -4.60
N PHE A 83 7.55 3.09 -5.19
CA PHE A 83 8.54 2.35 -4.41
C PHE A 83 9.40 3.25 -3.53
N ASN A 84 9.65 4.51 -3.91
CA ASN A 84 10.34 5.47 -3.05
C ASN A 84 9.57 5.72 -1.75
N THR A 85 8.24 5.79 -1.86
CA THR A 85 7.34 5.93 -0.70
C THR A 85 7.37 4.69 0.17
N LEU A 86 7.30 3.50 -0.45
CA LEU A 86 7.34 2.23 0.26
C LEU A 86 8.67 2.03 0.98
N LEU A 87 9.79 2.36 0.35
CA LEU A 87 11.12 2.31 0.97
C LEU A 87 11.18 3.19 2.23
N GLN A 88 10.68 4.42 2.16
CA GLN A 88 10.65 5.31 3.33
C GLN A 88 9.84 4.72 4.48
N ILE A 89 8.69 4.12 4.19
CA ILE A 89 7.85 3.45 5.20
C ILE A 89 8.57 2.26 5.81
N LEU A 90 9.19 1.42 4.98
CA LEU A 90 9.84 0.18 5.42
C LEU A 90 11.16 0.45 6.18
N ASP A 91 11.89 1.51 5.82
CA ASP A 91 13.16 1.88 6.45
C ASP A 91 12.95 2.70 7.73
N ASP A 92 12.21 3.81 7.65
CA ASP A 92 12.07 4.77 8.75
C ASP A 92 10.81 4.54 9.61
N GLY A 93 9.86 3.70 9.16
CA GLY A 93 8.57 3.54 9.82
C GLY A 93 7.70 4.81 9.78
N ARG A 94 7.95 5.73 8.85
CA ARG A 94 7.19 6.99 8.69
C ARG A 94 7.14 7.44 7.24
N LEU A 95 6.19 8.29 6.92
CA LEU A 95 6.09 8.93 5.61
C LEU A 95 5.80 10.43 5.78
N THR A 96 6.53 11.26 5.04
CA THR A 96 6.27 12.71 4.98
C THR A 96 5.57 13.03 3.66
N ASP A 97 4.40 13.65 3.73
CA ASP A 97 3.65 14.06 2.54
C ASP A 97 4.19 15.36 1.90
N GLY A 98 3.63 15.70 0.74
CA GLY A 98 3.98 16.93 0.00
C GLY A 98 3.76 18.24 0.79
N GLN A 99 2.99 18.22 1.87
CA GLN A 99 2.77 19.36 2.78
C GLN A 99 3.74 19.38 3.96
N GLY A 100 4.70 18.45 4.01
CA GLY A 100 5.66 18.31 5.11
C GLY A 100 5.08 17.63 6.35
N ARG A 101 3.86 17.09 6.29
CA ARG A 101 3.27 16.37 7.42
C ARG A 101 3.83 14.96 7.46
N THR A 102 4.37 14.59 8.62
CA THR A 102 4.93 13.26 8.84
C THR A 102 3.93 12.38 9.58
N VAL A 103 3.67 11.18 9.04
CA VAL A 103 2.77 10.18 9.61
C VAL A 103 3.57 8.95 10.01
N ASP A 104 3.28 8.42 11.19
CA ASP A 104 3.92 7.25 11.77
C ASP A 104 3.22 5.95 11.30
N PHE A 105 4.01 4.99 10.83
CA PHE A 105 3.57 3.68 10.35
C PHE A 105 3.97 2.54 11.30
N ARG A 106 4.65 2.81 12.42
CA ARG A 106 5.14 1.77 13.35
C ARG A 106 4.04 0.96 14.04
N HIS A 107 2.80 1.43 13.99
CA HIS A 107 1.62 0.73 14.49
C HIS A 107 0.80 0.05 13.38
N CYS A 108 1.26 0.13 12.14
CA CYS A 108 0.64 -0.51 10.99
C CYS A 108 1.33 -1.83 10.66
N VAL A 109 0.56 -2.79 10.13
CA VAL A 109 1.13 -3.91 9.37
C VAL A 109 1.08 -3.57 7.89
N VAL A 110 2.22 -3.50 7.22
CA VAL A 110 2.29 -3.23 5.78
C VAL A 110 2.36 -4.54 5.01
N ILE A 111 1.41 -4.76 4.10
CA ILE A 111 1.33 -5.92 3.22
C ILE A 111 1.40 -5.45 1.77
N MET A 112 2.27 -6.08 0.99
CA MET A 112 2.30 -5.93 -0.47
C MET A 112 1.96 -7.27 -1.11
N THR A 113 1.09 -7.27 -2.12
CA THR A 113 0.80 -8.48 -2.90
C THR A 113 1.37 -8.33 -4.31
N SER A 114 1.69 -9.47 -4.91
CA SER A 114 2.05 -9.51 -6.32
C SER A 114 1.64 -10.81 -7.00
N ASN A 115 1.26 -10.70 -8.27
CA ASN A 115 0.94 -11.80 -9.17
C ASN A 115 2.10 -12.17 -10.12
N ILE A 116 3.23 -11.44 -10.15
CA ILE A 116 4.36 -11.71 -11.07
C ILE A 116 4.82 -13.17 -11.02
N GLY A 117 4.89 -13.75 -9.83
CA GLY A 117 5.36 -15.13 -9.63
C GLY A 117 4.35 -16.23 -9.98
N ALA A 118 3.11 -15.89 -10.37
CA ALA A 118 2.02 -16.86 -10.52
C ALA A 118 2.38 -18.00 -11.49
N HIS A 119 2.95 -17.68 -12.65
CA HIS A 119 3.26 -18.68 -13.67
C HIS A 119 4.35 -19.66 -13.22
N ARG A 120 5.31 -19.22 -12.39
CA ARG A 120 6.35 -20.10 -11.83
C ARG A 120 5.80 -21.00 -10.73
N ILE A 121 4.88 -20.48 -9.91
CA ILE A 121 4.23 -21.24 -8.84
C ILE A 121 3.35 -22.34 -9.43
N LEU A 122 2.51 -22.01 -10.44
CA LEU A 122 1.65 -22.97 -11.12
C LEU A 122 2.44 -24.04 -11.87
N ALA A 123 3.60 -23.70 -12.44
CA ALA A 123 4.47 -24.67 -13.09
C ALA A 123 5.04 -25.68 -12.09
N HIS A 124 5.32 -25.28 -10.85
CA HIS A 124 5.84 -26.18 -9.81
C HIS A 124 4.78 -27.13 -9.23
N GLU A 125 3.49 -26.76 -9.25
CA GLU A 125 2.39 -27.63 -8.80
C GLU A 125 2.07 -28.76 -9.79
N GLY A 126 2.51 -28.66 -11.05
CA GLY A 126 2.31 -29.68 -12.09
C GLY A 126 3.32 -30.82 -12.11
N ASP A 127 4.38 -30.75 -11.28
CA ASP A 127 5.47 -31.72 -11.22
C ASP A 127 5.40 -32.66 -9.98
N ALA A 128 4.27 -32.68 -9.27
CA ALA A 128 4.05 -33.48 -8.05
C ALA A 128 3.12 -34.69 -8.27
#